data_AF-A0A7K1EYA2-F1
#
_entry.id   AF-A0A7K1EYA2-F1
#
_cell.length_a   1.000
_cell.length_b   1.000
_cell.length_c   1.000
_cell.angle_alpha   90.00
_cell.angle_beta   90.00
_cell.angle_gamma   90.00
#
_symmetry.space_group_name_H-M   'P 1'
#
loop_
_entity.id
_entity.type
_entity.pdbx_description
1 polymer ?
#
loop_
_entity_poly.entity_id
_entity_poly.type
_entity_poly.pdbx_seq_one_letter_code
_entity_poly.pdbx_strand_id
1 'polypeptide(L)' 'MRKPLMAGNWKMNLNHLEAIAVAQKLVYSLTDKDYDEVDVAIIPPFTDIRSIQTLVDGDRL' A
#
# COMPACT_ATOMS: atom_id res chain seq x y z
N MET A 1 0.76 17.52 17.86
CA MET A 1 -0.35 16.54 17.75
C MET A 1 0.23 15.28 17.09
N ARG A 2 -0.27 14.07 17.35
CA ARG A 2 0.23 12.86 16.66
C ARG A 2 -0.41 12.77 15.28
N LYS A 3 0.38 12.48 14.25
CA LYS A 3 -0.15 12.13 12.93
C LYS A 3 -0.74 10.71 13.00
N PRO A 4 -1.98 10.48 12.56
CA PRO A 4 -2.59 9.16 12.55
C PRO A 4 -1.92 8.24 11.51
N LEU A 5 -1.97 6.93 11.76
CA LEU A 5 -1.52 5.88 10.85
C LEU A 5 -2.70 4.98 10.48
N MET A 6 -2.93 4.77 9.19
CA MET A 6 -3.88 3.79 8.66
C MET A 6 -3.11 2.59 8.09
N ALA A 7 -3.23 1.44 8.76
CA ALA A 7 -2.54 0.21 8.39
C ALA A 7 -3.53 -0.85 7.87
N GLY A 8 -3.53 -1.08 6.56
CA GLY A 8 -4.41 -2.04 5.89
C GLY A 8 -3.88 -3.47 5.99
N ASN A 9 -4.35 -4.24 6.98
CA ASN A 9 -4.03 -5.67 7.09
C ASN A 9 -4.87 -6.52 6.12
N TRP A 10 -4.22 -7.03 5.08
CA TRP A 10 -4.86 -7.87 4.06
C TRP A 10 -5.14 -9.29 4.55
N LYS A 11 -4.59 -9.67 5.71
CA LYS A 11 -4.68 -11.01 6.28
C LYS A 11 -4.21 -12.04 5.24
N MET A 12 -4.94 -13.15 5.08
CA MET A 12 -4.64 -14.17 4.09
C MET A 12 -5.57 -14.03 2.88
N ASN A 13 -5.51 -12.87 2.23
CA ASN A 13 -6.24 -12.57 1.00
C ASN A 13 -5.28 -12.03 -0.05
N LEU A 14 -5.72 -12.09 -1.31
CA LEU A 14 -4.99 -11.72 -2.50
C LEU A 14 -3.87 -12.70 -2.86
N ASN A 15 -3.59 -12.78 -4.15
CA ASN A 15 -2.34 -13.29 -4.68
C ASN A 15 -1.44 -12.13 -5.14
N HIS A 16 -0.20 -12.44 -5.54
CA HIS A 16 0.79 -11.41 -5.87
C HIS A 16 0.40 -10.49 -7.05
N LEU A 17 -0.49 -10.91 -7.97
CA LEU A 17 -0.99 -10.07 -9.05
C LEU A 17 -2.12 -9.15 -8.56
N GLU A 18 -3.03 -9.69 -7.76
CA GLU A 18 -4.11 -8.92 -7.14
C GLU A 18 -3.55 -7.87 -6.16
N ALA A 19 -2.51 -8.22 -5.42
CA ALA A 19 -1.75 -7.33 -4.55
C ALA A 19 -1.24 -6.08 -5.30
N ILE A 20 -0.60 -6.28 -6.46
CA ILE A 20 -0.14 -5.18 -7.33
C ILE A 20 -1.31 -4.31 -7.76
N ALA A 21 -2.38 -4.92 -8.27
CA ALA A 21 -3.55 -4.20 -8.77
C ALA A 21 -4.24 -3.37 -7.67
N VAL A 22 -4.37 -3.93 -6.46
CA VAL A 22 -4.96 -3.23 -5.30
C VAL A 22 -4.06 -2.08 -4.84
N ALA A 23 -2.74 -2.30 -4.76
CA ALA A 23 -1.79 -1.26 -4.36
C ALA A 23 -1.75 -0.10 -5.36
N GLN A 24 -1.70 -0.39 -6.67
CA GLN A 24 -1.80 0.63 -7.71
C GLN A 24 -3.10 1.42 -7.60
N LYS A 25 -4.24 0.75 -7.44
CA LYS A 25 -5.54 1.42 -7.28
C LYS A 25 -5.57 2.32 -6.05
N LEU A 26 -5.00 1.88 -4.93
CA LEU A 26 -4.91 2.66 -3.70
C LEU A 26 -4.13 3.96 -3.94
N VAL A 27 -2.95 3.85 -4.52
CA VAL A 27 -2.07 4.98 -4.82
C VAL A 27 -2.74 5.98 -5.76
N TYR A 28 -3.40 5.50 -6.83
CA TYR A 28 -4.13 6.38 -7.75
C TYR A 28 -5.35 7.07 -7.12
N SER A 29 -5.86 6.56 -6.00
CA SER A 29 -7.02 7.12 -5.32
C SER A 29 -6.67 8.16 -4.25
N LEU A 30 -5.39 8.26 -3.87
CA LEU A 30 -4.91 9.17 -2.84
C LEU A 30 -4.16 10.36 -3.46
N THR A 31 -4.19 11.49 -2.77
CA THR A 31 -3.50 12.73 -3.15
C THR A 31 -2.42 13.08 -2.13
N ASP A 32 -1.49 13.96 -2.49
CA ASP A 32 -0.43 14.44 -1.57
C ASP A 32 -1.00 14.98 -0.25
N LYS A 33 -2.16 15.65 -0.30
CA LYS A 33 -2.85 16.16 0.88
C LYS A 33 -3.29 15.04 1.84
N ASP A 34 -3.68 13.89 1.32
CA ASP A 34 -4.07 12.75 2.15
C ASP A 34 -2.85 12.21 2.93
N TYR A 35 -1.69 12.17 2.26
CA TYR A 35 -0.42 11.79 2.87
C TYR A 35 0.12 12.85 3.85
N ASP A 36 -0.21 14.13 3.70
CA ASP A 36 0.15 15.17 4.68
C ASP A 36 -0.57 14.98 6.02
N GLU A 37 -1.83 14.53 5.97
CA GLU A 37 -2.69 14.39 7.15
C GLU A 37 -2.56 13.01 7.82
N VAL A 38 -2.24 11.95 7.06
CA VAL A 38 -2.27 10.55 7.52
C VAL A 38 -1.11 9.74 6.95
N ASP A 39 -0.44 8.94 7.78
CA ASP A 39 0.50 7.93 7.29
C ASP A 39 -0.26 6.68 6.82
N VAL A 40 0.11 6.11 5.68
CA VAL A 40 -0.57 4.94 5.09
C VAL A 40 0.40 3.76 4.99
N ALA A 41 -0.01 2.59 5.46
CA ALA A 41 0.73 1.36 5.31
C ALA A 41 -0.19 0.22 4.83
N ILE A 42 0.36 -0.68 4.02
CA ILE A 42 -0.28 -1.96 3.67
C ILE A 42 0.48 -3.11 4.33
N ILE A 43 -0.24 -4.11 4.79
CA ILE A 43 0.33 -5.32 5.43
C ILE A 43 -0.13 -6.53 4.61
N PRO A 44 0.61 -6.87 3.53
CA PRO A 44 0.27 -7.98 2.64
C PRO A 44 0.67 -9.35 3.23
N PRO A 45 0.15 -10.47 2.67
CA PRO A 45 0.73 -11.79 2.89
C PRO A 45 2.22 -11.84 2.50
N PHE A 46 2.99 -12.72 3.14
CA PHE A 46 4.43 -12.87 2.87
C PHE A 46 4.77 -13.09 1.39
N THR A 47 3.92 -13.81 0.66
CA THR A 47 4.11 -14.14 -0.75
C THR A 47 4.08 -12.93 -1.67
N ASP A 48 3.46 -11.83 -1.23
CA ASP A 48 3.21 -10.66 -2.08
C ASP A 48 4.21 -9.53 -1.80
N ILE A 49 4.97 -9.61 -0.70
CA ILE A 49 5.91 -8.57 -0.24
C ILE A 49 6.87 -8.18 -1.37
N ARG A 50 7.43 -9.16 -2.09
CA ARG A 50 8.39 -8.87 -3.17
C ARG A 50 7.73 -8.11 -4.32
N SER A 51 6.52 -8.49 -4.72
CA SER A 51 5.76 -7.81 -5.77
C SER A 51 5.42 -6.37 -5.38
N ILE A 52 5.01 -6.16 -4.13
CA ILE A 52 4.73 -4.82 -3.59
C ILE A 52 5.99 -3.98 -3.50
N GLN A 53 7.09 -4.52 -3.00
CA GLN A 53 8.35 -3.78 -2.87
C GLN A 53 8.86 -3.32 -4.25
N THR A 54 8.82 -4.17 -5.27
CA THR A 54 9.21 -3.78 -6.63
C THR A 54 8.29 -2.72 -7.24
N LEU A 55 7.00 -2.74 -6.90
CA LEU A 55 6.03 -1.73 -7.34
C LEU A 55 6.34 -0.37 -6.70
N VAL A 56 6.51 -0.33 -5.38
CA VAL A 56 6.83 0.91 -4.63
C VAL A 56 8.13 1.54 -5.15
N ASP A 57 9.20 0.74 -5.27
CA ASP A 57 10.49 1.24 -5.75
C ASP A 57 10.45 1.68 -7.22
N GLY A 58 9.67 0.99 -8.05
CA GLY A 58 9.57 1.23 -9.49
C GLY A 58 8.77 2.47 -9.84
N ASP A 59 7.61 2.65 -9.20
CA ASP A 59 6.71 3.78 -9.43
C ASP A 59 7.09 5.02 -8.59
N ARG A 60 8.17 4.94 -7.79
CA ARG A 60 8.65 5.98 -6.87
C ARG A 60 7.56 6.48 -5.92
N LEU A 61 6.86 5.52 -5.33
CA LEU A 61 5.83 5.76 -4.33
C LEU A 61 6.43 6.00 -2.95
#